data_AF-A0A6M2A2X1-F1
#
_entry.id   AF-A0A6M2A2X1-F1
#
_cell.length_a   1.000
_cell.length_b   1.000
_cell.length_c   1.000
_cell.angle_alpha   90.00
_cell.angle_beta   90.00
_cell.angle_gamma   90.00
#
_symmetry.space_group_name_H-M   'P 1'
#
loop_
_entity.id
_entity.type
_entity.pdbx_description
1 polymer ?
#
loop_
_entity_poly.entity_id
_entity_poly.type
_entity_poly.pdbx_seq_one_letter_code
_entity_poly.pdbx_strand_id
1 'polypeptide(L)' 'MEKFRITIASLPDREHLVAEILYNGIQWAEISQETDELMIQFYSHPDKEYWEFPCEEALGVLERAKIKLLN' A
#
# COMPACT_ATOMS: atom_id res chain seq x y z
N MET A 1 -9.44 12.77 -10.82
CA MET A 1 -8.44 11.68 -10.88
C MET A 1 -8.05 11.36 -9.45
N GLU A 2 -8.29 10.13 -9.02
CA GLU A 2 -7.80 9.67 -7.71
C GLU A 2 -6.27 9.57 -7.77
N LYS A 3 -5.58 10.23 -6.83
CA LYS A 3 -4.11 10.22 -6.77
C LYS A 3 -3.59 8.91 -6.19
N PHE A 4 -4.31 8.36 -5.22
CA PHE A 4 -4.04 7.04 -4.67
C PHE A 4 -4.69 5.95 -5.51
N ARG A 5 -3.96 4.86 -5.73
CA ARG A 5 -4.45 3.65 -6.38
C ARG A 5 -4.08 2.44 -5.54
N ILE A 6 -5.06 1.57 -5.29
CA ILE A 6 -4.89 0.32 -4.56
C ILE A 6 -5.09 -0.85 -5.53
N THR A 7 -4.04 -1.65 -5.72
CA THR A 7 -4.06 -2.83 -6.60
C THR A 7 -3.84 -4.08 -5.75
N ILE A 8 -4.67 -5.10 -5.95
CA ILE A 8 -4.42 -6.43 -5.38
C ILE A 8 -3.61 -7.21 -6.41
N ALA A 9 -2.44 -7.70 -5.99
CA ALA A 9 -1.49 -8.36 -6.86
C ALA A 9 -1.06 -9.71 -6.28
N SER A 10 -0.79 -10.66 -7.16
CA SER A 10 -0.01 -11.86 -6.87
C SER A 10 1.38 -11.63 -7.46
N LEU A 11 2.41 -11.66 -6.63
CA LEU A 11 3.79 -11.43 -7.05
C LEU A 11 4.51 -12.78 -7.23
N PRO A 12 5.42 -12.92 -8.20
CA PRO A 12 6.10 -14.20 -8.47
C PRO A 12 6.94 -14.75 -7.31
N ASP A 13 7.39 -13.87 -6.41
CA ASP A 13 8.25 -14.15 -5.26
C ASP A 13 7.48 -14.19 -3.93
N ARG A 14 6.14 -14.21 -3.99
CA ARG A 14 5.24 -14.17 -2.83
C ARG A 14 4.26 -15.34 -2.86
N GLU A 15 3.95 -15.89 -1.69
CA GLU A 15 2.98 -16.98 -1.56
C GLU A 15 1.54 -16.46 -1.49
N HIS A 16 1.33 -15.28 -0.92
CA HIS A 16 0.03 -14.66 -0.70
C HIS A 16 -0.17 -13.40 -1.55
N LEU A 17 -1.42 -12.93 -1.61
CA LEU A 17 -1.75 -11.68 -2.26
C LEU A 17 -1.20 -10.49 -1.45
N VAL A 18 -0.89 -9.43 -2.16
CA VAL A 18 -0.50 -8.13 -1.59
C VAL A 18 -1.43 -7.04 -2.08
N ALA A 19 -1.62 -6.01 -1.26
CA ALA A 19 -2.25 -4.76 -1.66
C ALA A 19 -1.18 -3.68 -1.86
N GLU A 20 -0.88 -3.38 -3.11
CA GLU A 20 0.02 -2.28 -3.49
C GLU A 20 -0.73 -0.95 -3.43
N ILE A 21 -0.11 0.05 -2.82
CA ILE A 21 -0.67 1.39 -2.65
C ILE A 21 0.26 2.38 -3.35
N LEU A 22 -0.20 2.89 -4.49
CA LEU A 22 0.53 3.85 -5.30
C LEU A 22 -0.04 5.26 -5.11
N TYR A 23 0.82 6.28 -5.07
CA TYR A 23 0.44 7.69 -5.18
C TYR A 23 1.03 8.28 -6.46
N ASN A 24 0.19 8.82 -7.34
CA ASN A 24 0.59 9.33 -8.65
C ASN A 24 1.44 8.33 -9.46
N GLY A 25 1.13 7.03 -9.34
CA GLY A 25 1.84 5.95 -10.05
C GLY A 25 3.18 5.53 -9.43
N ILE A 26 3.54 6.06 -8.25
CA ILE A 26 4.75 5.70 -7.52
C ILE A 26 4.35 4.91 -6.26
N GLN A 27 5.06 3.82 -5.97
CA GLN A 27 4.80 3.01 -4.79
C GLN A 27 5.03 3.80 -3.50
N TRP A 28 4.00 3.85 -2.64
CA TRP A 28 4.09 4.44 -1.31
C TRP A 28 4.17 3.37 -0.23
N ALA A 29 3.25 2.40 -0.27
CA ALA A 29 3.17 1.34 0.73
C ALA A 29 2.61 0.04 0.14
N GLU A 30 2.85 -1.06 0.83
CA GLU A 30 2.29 -2.37 0.53
C GLU A 30 1.74 -2.99 1.81
N ILE A 31 0.60 -3.68 1.73
CA ILE A 31 0.09 -4.54 2.81
C ILE A 31 0.14 -5.98 2.32
N SER A 32 0.72 -6.87 3.11
CA SER A 32 0.91 -8.29 2.78
C SER A 32 0.40 -9.22 3.87
N GLN A 33 0.10 -10.46 3.49
CA GLN A 33 -0.33 -11.54 4.41
C GLN A 33 0.69 -12.69 4.46
N GLU A 34 1.97 -12.41 4.15
CA GLU A 34 3.04 -13.42 4.13
C GLU A 34 3.35 -14.01 5.51
N THR A 35 2.89 -13.34 6.57
CA THR A 35 3.05 -13.77 7.96
C THR A 35 1.69 -13.91 8.63
N ASP A 36 1.65 -14.46 9.85
CA ASP A 36 0.42 -14.58 10.64
C ASP A 36 -0.25 -13.23 10.95
N GLU A 37 0.49 -12.13 10.84
CA GLU A 37 -0.01 -10.77 10.97
C GLU A 37 -0.02 -10.04 9.62
N LEU A 38 -0.93 -9.07 9.48
CA LEU A 38 -0.91 -8.13 8.35
C LEU A 38 0.28 -7.19 8.50
N MET A 39 1.22 -7.30 7.56
CA MET A 39 2.41 -6.47 7.56
C MET A 39 2.26 -5.33 6.56
N ILE A 40 2.45 -4.10 7.03
CA ILE A 40 2.58 -2.93 6.18
C ILE A 40 4.05 -2.57 6.00
N GLN A 41 4.44 -2.36 4.74
CA GLN A 41 5.76 -1.89 4.35
C GLN A 41 5.61 -0.48 3.76
N PHE A 42 6.48 0.43 4.17
CA PHE A 42 6.52 1.79 3.62
C PHE A 42 7.80 1.95 2.81
N TYR A 43 7.67 2.51 1.61
CA TYR A 43 8.79 2.77 0.72
C TYR A 43 9.18 4.24 0.78
N SER A 44 10.48 4.52 0.68
CA SER A 44 11.00 5.88 0.58
C SER A 44 10.44 6.59 -0.66
N HIS A 45 10.25 7.90 -0.57
CA HIS A 45 9.91 8.69 -1.76
C HIS A 45 11.11 8.66 -2.72
N PRO A 46 10.92 8.47 -4.03
CA PRO A 46 12.04 8.32 -4.97
C PRO A 46 12.92 9.59 -5.07
N ASP A 47 12.29 10.77 -5.04
CA ASP A 47 12.99 12.05 -5.26
C ASP A 47 12.96 13.03 -4.06
N LYS A 48 12.45 12.60 -2.90
CA LYS A 48 12.29 13.45 -1.71
C LYS A 48 12.72 12.69 -0.47
N GLU A 49 12.94 13.43 0.62
CA GLU A 49 13.30 12.83 1.90
C GLU A 49 12.18 11.94 2.47
N TYR A 50 10.92 12.34 2.30
CA TYR A 50 9.77 11.60 2.82
C TYR A 50 8.51 11.78 1.96
N TRP A 51 7.55 10.89 2.18
CA TRP A 51 6.17 11.09 1.79
C TRP A 51 5.46 11.98 2.80
N GLU A 52 4.63 12.91 2.34
CA GLU A 52 3.82 13.77 3.19
C GLU A 52 2.39 13.82 2.67
N PHE A 53 1.44 13.55 3.56
CA PHE A 53 0.01 13.52 3.28
C PHE A 53 -0.76 14.06 4.49
N PRO A 54 -1.98 14.59 4.30
CA PRO A 54 -2.91 14.78 5.40
C PRO A 54 -3.13 13.45 6.15
N CYS A 55 -3.06 13.48 7.49
CA CYS A 55 -3.09 12.28 8.33
C CYS A 55 -4.32 11.40 8.06
N GLU A 56 -5.51 12.00 8.04
CA GLU A 56 -6.76 11.29 7.78
C GLU A 56 -6.84 10.68 6.38
N GLU A 57 -6.23 11.32 5.39
CA GLU A 57 -6.18 10.80 4.02
C GLU A 57 -5.31 9.54 3.97
N ALA A 58 -4.12 9.60 4.58
CA ALA A 58 -3.20 8.47 4.66
C ALA A 58 -3.84 7.28 5.39
N LEU A 59 -4.38 7.49 6.59
CA LEU A 59 -5.05 6.44 7.37
C LEU A 59 -6.22 5.83 6.60
N GLY A 60 -7.03 6.67 5.96
CA GLY A 60 -8.16 6.21 5.15
C GLY A 60 -7.73 5.35 3.96
N VAL A 61 -6.62 5.66 3.29
CA VAL A 61 -6.08 4.85 2.18
C VAL A 61 -5.58 3.49 2.70
N LEU A 62 -4.84 3.47 3.81
CA LEU A 62 -4.33 2.24 4.42
C LEU A 62 -5.47 1.31 4.85
N GLU A 63 -6.51 1.87 5.48
CA GLU A 63 -7.68 1.09 5.91
C GLU A 63 -8.42 0.49 4.70
N ARG A 64 -8.62 1.27 3.62
CA ARG A 64 -9.23 0.75 2.39
C ARG A 64 -8.40 -0.35 1.75
N ALA A 65 -7.08 -0.23 1.75
CA ALA A 65 -6.19 -1.26 1.21
C ALA A 65 -6.27 -2.54 2.02
N LYS A 66 -6.24 -2.44 3.35
CA LYS A 66 -6.42 -3.57 4.28
C LYS A 66 -7.74 -4.29 4.03
N ILE A 67 -8.85 -3.53 3.96
CA ILE A 67 -10.19 -4.09 3.71
C ILE A 67 -10.25 -4.77 2.33
N LYS A 68 -9.64 -4.17 1.30
CA LYS A 68 -9.64 -4.74 -0.05
C LYS A 68 -8.79 -6.00 -0.17
N LEU A 69 -7.75 -6.15 0.65
CA LEU A 69 -6.94 -7.37 0.68
C LEU A 69 -7.67 -8.54 1.34
N LEU A 70 -8.52 -8.26 2.33
CA LEU A 70 -9.23 -9.26 3.13
C LEU A 70 -10.59 -9.71 2.54
N ASN A 71 -11.07 -9.06 1.48
CA ASN A 71 -12.37 -9.31 0.85
C ASN A 71 -12.21 -9.88 -0.56
#